data_AF-A5UW28-F1
#
_entry.id   AF-A5UW28-F1
#
_cell.length_a   1.000
_cell.length_b   1.000
_cell.length_c   1.000
_cell.angle_alpha   90.00
_cell.angle_beta   90.00
_cell.angle_gamma   90.00
#
_symmetry.space_group_name_H-M   'P 1'
#
loop_
_entity.id
_entity.type
_entity.pdbx_description
1 polymer ?
#
loop_
_entity_poly.entity_id
_entity_poly.type
_entity_poly.pdbx_seq_one_letter_code
_entity_poly.pdbx_strand_id
1 'polypeptide(L)'
;MSNEQNQFLESILQELKNITAELQLLRSELRLSPYARSEKTVLSSSPRQVVDSLEKTEGERSDETVLAGSPGQVVDSPDETEEEKALAVYDWLTARGITVKNYREQSAVDAVFDQLAMFLGERFKNLSRIYESIKRSLSQGGSVTLNLSSSSQSEIADSTQFCTMLYSYAFLSSYHYNKPTKTIYAAPQRVGKVINFFTGGWFERYIYLKIFSFLVQNRLEFTCLLNPQITFPNGDDFELDVLFLVNNQPLWLECKTGEYQTHVAKYSNARKVLGIPKQRAVLVVLDISEDISENLTSLYDITVANENNFTKAVLAAVGLSQDQESVAPSYPTITATPGGLSTLLNKASLRPVPEYRQQVINELITLVSSLNQPVSITEVKSVLAEKVQASKSQLQDILNAIVRGGCLLDDNGLTVSSFTSPFSKLVSHDPAVIESKCIESYVRAVLLTEPTYFENPSNIDEFQRVVGGTAPDMTTISKLREQLFRPDAAPDHS
;
A
#
# COMPACT_ATOMS: atom_id res chain seq x y z
N MET A 1 25.59 5.25 -44.31
CA MET A 1 25.65 5.07 -42.84
C MET A 1 27.10 4.91 -42.47
N SER A 2 27.57 5.60 -41.42
CA SER A 2 29.00 5.60 -41.06
C SER A 2 29.42 4.22 -40.55
N ASN A 3 30.70 3.89 -40.67
CA ASN A 3 31.27 2.61 -40.22
C ASN A 3 31.00 2.38 -38.70
N GLU A 4 30.92 3.45 -37.93
CA GLU A 4 30.59 3.44 -36.50
C GLU A 4 29.12 3.08 -36.21
N GLN A 5 28.18 3.53 -37.05
CA GLN A 5 26.77 3.15 -36.90
C GLN A 5 26.55 1.66 -37.17
N ASN A 6 27.32 1.08 -38.10
CA ASN A 6 27.25 -0.35 -38.37
C ASN A 6 27.85 -1.18 -37.24
N GLN A 7 28.98 -0.74 -36.66
CA GLN A 7 29.57 -1.40 -35.48
C GLN A 7 28.65 -1.35 -34.25
N PHE A 8 27.98 -0.21 -34.03
CA PHE A 8 27.00 -0.08 -32.96
C PHE A 8 25.80 -1.02 -33.16
N LEU A 9 25.30 -1.11 -34.40
CA LEU A 9 24.19 -2.01 -34.73
C LEU A 9 24.58 -3.49 -34.57
N GLU A 10 25.81 -3.86 -34.94
CA GLU A 10 26.33 -5.22 -34.72
C GLU A 10 26.47 -5.55 -33.24
N SER A 11 26.91 -4.60 -32.41
CA SER A 11 26.97 -4.78 -30.95
C SER A 11 25.60 -5.04 -30.34
N ILE A 12 24.58 -4.26 -30.74
CA ILE A 12 23.20 -4.46 -30.27
C ILE A 12 22.66 -5.81 -30.72
N LEU A 13 22.90 -6.21 -31.97
CA LEU A 13 22.47 -7.50 -32.49
C LEU A 13 23.14 -8.67 -31.74
N GLN A 14 24.38 -8.50 -31.29
CA GLN A 14 25.09 -9.51 -30.52
C GLN A 14 24.54 -9.63 -29.09
N GLU A 15 24.21 -8.52 -28.43
CA GLU A 15 23.55 -8.53 -27.12
C GLU A 15 22.16 -9.17 -27.20
N LEU A 16 21.36 -8.86 -28.23
CA LEU A 16 20.05 -9.47 -28.42
C LEU A 16 20.12 -10.99 -28.61
N LYS A 17 21.16 -11.47 -29.32
CA LYS A 17 21.41 -12.91 -29.45
C LYS A 17 21.77 -13.56 -28.11
N ASN A 18 22.60 -12.90 -27.30
CA ASN A 18 22.98 -13.41 -25.98
C ASN A 18 21.76 -13.48 -25.04
N ILE A 19 20.95 -12.44 -24.99
CA ILE A 19 19.70 -12.41 -24.19
C ILE A 19 18.74 -13.52 -24.65
N THR A 20 18.63 -13.75 -25.96
CA THR A 20 17.78 -14.82 -26.50
C THR A 20 18.27 -16.20 -26.08
N ALA A 21 19.58 -16.43 -26.04
CA ALA A 21 20.17 -17.69 -25.58
C ALA A 21 19.95 -17.92 -24.07
N GLU A 22 20.11 -16.88 -23.24
CA GLU A 22 19.84 -16.96 -21.80
C GLU A 22 18.36 -17.25 -21.51
N LEU A 23 17.43 -16.62 -22.24
CA LEU A 23 16.00 -16.90 -22.11
C LEU A 23 15.64 -18.33 -22.51
N GLN A 24 16.32 -18.90 -23.52
CA GLN A 24 16.14 -20.30 -23.90
C GLN A 24 16.67 -21.25 -22.82
N LEU A 25 17.78 -20.89 -22.17
CA LEU A 25 18.36 -21.65 -21.07
C LEU A 25 17.42 -21.68 -19.86
N LEU A 26 16.96 -20.50 -19.41
CA LEU A 26 15.97 -20.34 -18.33
C LEU A 26 14.68 -21.11 -18.61
N ARG A 27 14.21 -21.10 -19.87
CA ARG A 27 13.01 -21.85 -20.27
C ARG A 27 13.23 -23.36 -20.25
N SER A 28 14.46 -23.82 -20.48
CA SER A 28 14.81 -25.24 -20.36
C SER A 28 14.92 -25.69 -18.90
N GLU A 29 15.44 -24.83 -18.02
CA GLU A 29 15.50 -25.07 -16.57
C GLU A 29 14.11 -25.09 -15.94
N LEU A 30 13.22 -24.18 -16.33
CA LEU A 30 11.82 -24.18 -15.89
C LEU A 30 11.05 -25.43 -16.33
N ARG A 31 11.44 -26.09 -17.44
CA ARG A 31 10.85 -27.36 -17.88
C ARG A 31 11.32 -28.58 -17.07
N LEU A 32 12.41 -28.45 -16.32
CA LEU A 32 12.95 -29.51 -15.45
C LEU A 32 12.48 -29.37 -14.00
N SER A 33 11.73 -28.31 -13.67
CA SER A 33 11.11 -28.13 -12.35
C SER A 33 9.97 -29.15 -12.13
N PRO A 34 9.92 -29.87 -10.98
CA PRO A 34 8.88 -30.86 -10.68
C PRO A 34 7.45 -30.28 -10.65
N TYR A 35 7.30 -28.96 -10.58
CA TYR A 35 6.00 -28.27 -10.51
C TYR A 35 5.28 -28.11 -11.86
N ALA A 36 5.91 -28.44 -12.99
CA ALA A 36 5.34 -28.20 -14.32
C ALA A 36 4.48 -29.36 -14.90
N ARG A 37 4.05 -30.33 -14.07
CA ARG A 37 3.38 -31.56 -14.56
C ARG A 37 1.87 -31.68 -14.31
N SER A 38 1.17 -30.69 -13.75
CA SER A 38 -0.30 -30.77 -13.59
C SER A 38 -1.12 -30.10 -14.69
N GLU A 39 -0.53 -29.29 -15.56
CA GLU A 39 -1.26 -28.62 -16.64
C GLU A 39 -0.99 -29.28 -18.00
N LYS A 40 -1.62 -30.43 -18.24
CA LYS A 40 -2.06 -30.91 -19.57
C LYS A 40 -2.45 -32.38 -19.45
N THR A 41 -3.66 -32.66 -18.99
CA THR A 41 -4.54 -33.70 -19.54
C THR A 41 -5.92 -33.45 -18.95
N VAL A 42 -6.91 -33.17 -19.79
CA VAL A 42 -8.34 -33.52 -19.71
C VAL A 42 -9.10 -32.45 -20.51
N LEU A 43 -9.19 -32.68 -21.82
CA LEU A 43 -10.27 -32.17 -22.68
C LEU A 43 -10.29 -33.06 -23.93
N SER A 44 -10.87 -34.26 -23.81
CA SER A 44 -11.61 -34.96 -24.88
C SER A 44 -12.09 -36.33 -24.40
N SER A 45 -13.38 -36.44 -24.04
CA SER A 45 -14.31 -37.48 -24.53
C SER A 45 -15.50 -37.70 -23.58
N SER A 46 -16.69 -37.60 -24.15
CA SER A 46 -18.03 -37.89 -23.59
C SER A 46 -18.24 -39.36 -23.14
N PRO A 47 -19.36 -39.67 -22.45
CA PRO A 47 -19.44 -40.70 -21.42
C PRO A 47 -19.97 -42.05 -21.95
N ARG A 48 -19.57 -43.15 -21.30
CA ARG A 48 -20.34 -44.42 -21.29
C ARG A 48 -19.93 -45.33 -20.12
N GLN A 49 -20.99 -45.94 -19.58
CA GLN A 49 -21.11 -46.98 -18.55
C GLN A 49 -19.97 -48.02 -18.48
N VAL A 50 -19.71 -48.57 -17.28
CA VAL A 50 -19.90 -49.99 -16.89
C VAL A 50 -19.32 -50.22 -15.47
N VAL A 51 -20.25 -50.49 -14.55
CA VAL A 51 -20.29 -51.47 -13.43
C VAL A 51 -19.02 -52.18 -12.92
N ASP A 52 -18.92 -52.18 -11.57
CA ASP A 52 -18.83 -53.33 -10.63
C ASP A 52 -17.52 -53.70 -9.89
N SER A 53 -17.75 -54.13 -8.63
CA SER A 53 -16.91 -54.95 -7.70
C SER A 53 -15.83 -54.23 -6.85
N LEU A 54 -16.05 -54.05 -5.53
CA LEU A 54 -15.75 -54.97 -4.38
C LEU A 54 -14.24 -54.95 -4.04
N GLU A 55 -13.73 -54.61 -2.85
CA GLU A 55 -13.99 -55.08 -1.47
C GLU A 55 -13.34 -54.11 -0.45
N LYS A 56 -14.07 -53.72 0.62
CA LYS A 56 -13.85 -54.08 2.04
C LYS A 56 -12.40 -54.04 2.58
N THR A 57 -12.17 -53.17 3.56
CA THR A 57 -11.80 -53.58 4.94
C THR A 57 -12.04 -52.42 5.91
N GLU A 58 -12.94 -52.66 6.87
CA GLU A 58 -13.11 -51.91 8.13
C GLU A 58 -12.18 -52.49 9.22
N GLY A 59 -11.99 -51.71 10.29
CA GLY A 59 -11.46 -52.12 11.60
C GLY A 59 -10.28 -51.24 12.03
N GLU A 60 -10.18 -50.69 13.23
CA GLU A 60 -10.96 -50.85 14.46
C GLU A 60 -10.53 -49.74 15.43
N ARG A 61 -11.37 -49.52 16.45
CA ARG A 61 -11.31 -48.51 17.51
C ARG A 61 -10.78 -49.17 18.80
N SER A 62 -10.06 -48.44 19.65
CA SER A 62 -10.05 -48.72 21.10
C SER A 62 -9.53 -47.53 21.93
N ASP A 63 -10.29 -47.27 23.01
CA ASP A 63 -10.08 -46.38 24.16
C ASP A 63 -8.80 -46.75 24.98
N GLU A 64 -8.34 -46.15 26.10
CA GLU A 64 -8.93 -45.36 27.18
C GLU A 64 -7.81 -44.86 28.17
N THR A 65 -8.16 -43.89 29.04
CA THR A 65 -7.69 -43.61 30.44
C THR A 65 -6.38 -42.87 30.84
N VAL A 66 -6.55 -41.61 31.27
CA VAL A 66 -6.33 -40.96 32.61
C VAL A 66 -5.08 -41.26 33.46
N LEU A 67 -4.37 -40.20 33.91
CA LEU A 67 -3.90 -39.96 35.30
C LEU A 67 -3.42 -38.48 35.51
N ALA A 68 -3.55 -37.98 36.75
CA ALA A 68 -3.53 -36.55 37.15
C ALA A 68 -2.29 -36.09 37.96
N GLY A 69 -2.08 -34.75 38.03
CA GLY A 69 -1.25 -33.98 38.99
C GLY A 69 0.17 -33.62 38.49
N SER A 70 0.74 -32.41 38.58
CA SER A 70 0.52 -31.20 39.40
C SER A 70 1.35 -30.01 38.80
N PRO A 71 1.28 -28.77 39.35
CA PRO A 71 1.26 -27.52 38.58
C PRO A 71 2.61 -26.81 38.42
N GLY A 72 2.68 -25.92 37.42
CA GLY A 72 3.65 -24.82 37.41
C GLY A 72 4.53 -24.76 36.17
N GLN A 73 3.96 -24.42 35.02
CA GLN A 73 4.72 -23.76 33.97
C GLN A 73 3.75 -22.89 33.18
N VAL A 74 3.90 -21.58 33.35
CA VAL A 74 3.32 -20.57 32.48
C VAL A 74 4.02 -20.78 31.14
N VAL A 75 3.39 -21.55 30.26
CA VAL A 75 3.81 -21.66 28.87
C VAL A 75 3.34 -20.38 28.22
N ASP A 76 4.31 -19.51 27.98
CA ASP A 76 4.19 -18.33 27.13
C ASP A 76 3.60 -18.80 25.79
N SER A 77 2.42 -18.31 25.45
CA SER A 77 1.77 -18.60 24.18
C SER A 77 2.69 -18.13 23.04
N PRO A 78 2.94 -18.95 22.01
CA PRO A 78 3.72 -18.51 20.87
C PRO A 78 2.98 -17.41 20.13
N ASP A 79 3.71 -16.32 19.90
CA ASP A 79 3.37 -15.16 19.08
C ASP A 79 2.74 -15.59 17.75
N GLU A 80 1.45 -15.28 17.55
CA GLU A 80 0.71 -15.66 16.34
C GLU A 80 1.30 -14.94 15.13
N THR A 81 1.78 -15.71 14.16
CA THR A 81 2.49 -15.21 12.98
C THR A 81 1.54 -14.57 11.96
N GLU A 82 2.02 -13.67 11.10
CA GLU A 82 1.20 -13.01 10.05
C GLU A 82 0.50 -14.01 9.09
N GLU A 83 0.98 -15.26 9.02
CA GLU A 83 0.34 -16.36 8.30
C GLU A 83 -0.99 -16.82 8.97
N GLU A 84 -1.08 -16.82 10.31
CA GLU A 84 -2.29 -17.22 11.07
C GLU A 84 -3.45 -16.22 10.95
N LYS A 85 -3.17 -14.95 10.61
CA LYS A 85 -4.21 -13.91 10.46
C LYS A 85 -4.92 -13.93 9.10
N ALA A 86 -4.26 -14.37 8.03
CA ALA A 86 -4.90 -14.60 6.73
C ALA A 86 -5.81 -15.85 6.77
N LEU A 87 -5.46 -16.85 7.58
CA LEU A 87 -6.24 -18.07 7.82
C LEU A 87 -7.66 -17.76 8.33
N ALA A 88 -7.86 -16.77 9.21
CA ALA A 88 -9.20 -16.52 9.77
C ALA A 88 -10.28 -16.15 8.73
N VAL A 89 -9.96 -15.28 7.75
CA VAL A 89 -10.91 -14.92 6.68
C VAL A 89 -11.11 -16.09 5.73
N TYR A 90 -10.03 -16.82 5.43
CA TYR A 90 -10.06 -18.03 4.61
C TYR A 90 -10.95 -19.12 5.24
N ASP A 91 -10.79 -19.37 6.54
CA ASP A 91 -11.56 -20.34 7.32
C ASP A 91 -13.03 -19.95 7.40
N TRP A 92 -13.32 -18.65 7.55
CA TRP A 92 -14.69 -18.15 7.57
C TRP A 92 -15.42 -18.38 6.24
N LEU A 93 -14.73 -18.23 5.10
CA LEU A 93 -15.25 -18.56 3.77
C LEU A 93 -15.40 -20.07 3.60
N THR A 94 -14.39 -20.85 3.97
CA THR A 94 -14.37 -22.31 3.84
C THR A 94 -15.48 -22.96 4.66
N ALA A 95 -15.75 -22.47 5.88
CA ALA A 95 -16.85 -22.92 6.73
C ALA A 95 -18.24 -22.74 6.10
N ARG A 96 -18.36 -21.92 5.03
CA ARG A 96 -19.58 -21.69 4.25
C ARG A 96 -19.59 -22.43 2.91
N GLY A 97 -18.63 -23.33 2.67
CA GLY A 97 -18.46 -24.03 1.42
C GLY A 97 -17.98 -23.14 0.28
N ILE A 98 -17.37 -21.99 0.59
CA ILE A 98 -16.81 -21.07 -0.39
C ILE A 98 -15.31 -21.34 -0.50
N THR A 99 -14.84 -21.58 -1.73
CA THR A 99 -13.41 -21.84 -1.99
C THR A 99 -12.72 -20.55 -2.38
N VAL A 100 -11.56 -20.23 -1.79
CA VAL A 100 -10.69 -19.13 -2.22
C VAL A 100 -9.65 -19.67 -3.20
N LYS A 101 -9.63 -19.15 -4.42
CA LYS A 101 -8.70 -19.53 -5.50
C LYS A 101 -7.38 -18.76 -5.42
N ASN A 102 -7.48 -17.46 -5.19
CA ASN A 102 -6.35 -16.55 -5.11
C ASN A 102 -6.77 -15.29 -4.34
N TYR A 103 -5.81 -14.55 -3.80
CA TYR A 103 -6.01 -13.24 -3.22
C TYR A 103 -4.75 -12.39 -3.44
N ARG A 104 -4.87 -11.10 -3.20
CA ARG A 104 -3.78 -10.15 -3.44
C ARG A 104 -2.94 -9.94 -2.19
N GLU A 105 -1.63 -10.21 -2.31
CA GLU A 105 -0.63 -9.91 -1.29
C GLU A 105 -0.13 -8.46 -1.38
N GLN A 106 0.30 -7.90 -0.24
CA GLN A 106 0.90 -6.56 -0.16
C GLN A 106 2.39 -6.60 -0.50
N SER A 107 2.87 -5.58 -1.21
CA SER A 107 4.24 -5.48 -1.75
C SER A 107 4.80 -4.06 -1.64
N ALA A 108 6.11 -3.87 -1.79
CA ALA A 108 6.72 -2.53 -1.75
C ALA A 108 6.22 -1.56 -2.86
N VAL A 109 5.76 -2.09 -4.00
CA VAL A 109 5.12 -1.29 -5.06
C VAL A 109 3.81 -0.68 -4.57
N ASP A 110 3.18 -1.26 -3.56
CA ASP A 110 1.92 -0.78 -3.00
C ASP A 110 2.05 0.58 -2.34
N ALA A 111 3.18 0.90 -1.70
CA ALA A 111 3.35 2.20 -1.05
C ALA A 111 3.17 3.39 -2.02
N VAL A 112 3.66 3.27 -3.26
CA VAL A 112 3.49 4.31 -4.28
C VAL A 112 2.04 4.41 -4.74
N PHE A 113 1.40 3.26 -4.99
CA PHE A 113 0.00 3.22 -5.41
C PHE A 113 -0.93 3.69 -4.28
N ASP A 114 -0.61 3.39 -3.02
CA ASP A 114 -1.33 3.81 -1.81
C ASP A 114 -1.27 5.33 -1.67
N GLN A 115 -0.09 5.92 -1.84
CA GLN A 115 0.07 7.36 -1.81
C GLN A 115 -0.75 8.05 -2.91
N LEU A 116 -0.71 7.53 -4.14
CA LEU A 116 -1.48 8.08 -5.25
C LEU A 116 -3.00 7.91 -5.04
N ALA A 117 -3.44 6.76 -4.52
CA ALA A 117 -4.85 6.49 -4.21
C ALA A 117 -5.38 7.41 -3.10
N MET A 118 -4.61 7.59 -2.02
CA MET A 118 -4.96 8.52 -0.94
C MET A 118 -5.04 9.96 -1.45
N PHE A 119 -4.06 10.39 -2.26
CA PHE A 119 -4.09 11.74 -2.84
C PHE A 119 -5.32 11.96 -3.72
N LEU A 120 -5.64 10.97 -4.57
CA LEU A 120 -6.79 11.04 -5.47
C LEU A 120 -8.12 11.01 -4.71
N GLY A 121 -8.27 10.11 -3.75
CA GLY A 121 -9.51 9.93 -2.99
C GLY A 121 -9.86 11.13 -2.09
N GLU A 122 -8.90 11.65 -1.32
CA GLU A 122 -9.12 12.80 -0.42
C GLU A 122 -9.46 14.10 -1.17
N ARG A 123 -9.12 14.18 -2.47
CA ARG A 123 -9.30 15.39 -3.30
C ARG A 123 -10.11 15.13 -4.56
N PHE A 124 -10.91 14.06 -4.57
CA PHE A 124 -11.58 13.58 -5.78
C PHE A 124 -12.44 14.67 -6.44
N LYS A 125 -13.14 15.49 -5.65
CA LYS A 125 -13.94 16.63 -6.15
C LYS A 125 -13.14 17.56 -7.07
N ASN A 126 -11.89 17.86 -6.73
CA ASN A 126 -11.00 18.71 -7.51
C ASN A 126 -10.29 17.92 -8.62
N LEU A 127 -10.08 16.61 -8.44
CA LEU A 127 -9.31 15.77 -9.35
C LEU A 127 -10.15 15.02 -10.39
N SER A 128 -11.48 15.03 -10.28
CA SER A 128 -12.39 14.28 -11.15
C SER A 128 -12.14 14.54 -12.64
N ARG A 129 -11.98 15.80 -13.05
CA ARG A 129 -11.75 16.18 -14.46
C ARG A 129 -10.42 15.66 -15.01
N ILE A 130 -9.34 15.72 -14.23
CA ILE A 130 -8.04 15.21 -14.66
C ILE A 130 -8.02 13.68 -14.64
N TYR A 131 -8.61 13.06 -13.63
CA TYR A 131 -8.80 11.61 -13.55
C TYR A 131 -9.57 11.08 -14.78
N GLU A 132 -10.72 11.66 -15.12
CA GLU A 132 -11.51 11.26 -16.27
C GLU A 132 -10.77 11.49 -17.60
N SER A 133 -9.97 12.54 -17.69
CA SER A 133 -9.14 12.79 -18.87
C SER A 133 -8.06 11.71 -19.04
N ILE A 134 -7.41 11.30 -17.95
CA ILE A 134 -6.42 10.22 -17.94
C ILE A 134 -7.09 8.88 -18.27
N LYS A 135 -8.21 8.55 -17.61
CA LYS A 135 -8.98 7.32 -17.84
C LYS A 135 -9.43 7.23 -19.30
N ARG A 136 -9.97 8.31 -19.87
CA ARG A 136 -10.34 8.38 -21.29
C ARG A 136 -9.15 8.18 -22.21
N SER A 137 -8.03 8.83 -21.94
CA SER A 137 -6.79 8.65 -22.71
C SER A 137 -6.32 7.19 -22.66
N LEU A 138 -6.33 6.55 -21.49
CA LEU A 138 -5.98 5.13 -21.34
C LEU A 138 -6.90 4.22 -22.17
N SER A 139 -8.20 4.48 -22.19
CA SER A 139 -9.16 3.68 -22.97
C SER A 139 -9.10 3.92 -24.49
N GLN A 140 -8.95 5.18 -24.93
CA GLN A 140 -9.12 5.56 -26.34
C GLN A 140 -7.80 5.73 -27.10
N GLY A 141 -6.67 5.80 -26.41
CA GLY A 141 -5.41 6.23 -27.03
C GLY A 141 -5.12 7.71 -26.79
N GLY A 142 -3.94 8.15 -27.24
CA GLY A 142 -3.56 9.57 -27.25
C GLY A 142 -3.08 10.14 -25.91
N SER A 143 -3.03 11.47 -25.85
CA SER A 143 -2.58 12.28 -24.71
C SER A 143 -3.75 13.00 -24.04
N VAL A 144 -3.54 13.43 -22.81
CA VAL A 144 -4.41 14.32 -22.05
C VAL A 144 -4.08 15.78 -22.41
N THR A 145 -5.13 16.53 -22.75
CA THR A 145 -5.11 17.99 -22.82
C THR A 145 -6.28 18.52 -22.01
N LEU A 146 -6.00 19.15 -20.87
CA LEU A 146 -7.03 19.66 -19.96
C LEU A 146 -6.82 21.15 -19.71
N ASN A 147 -7.79 21.96 -20.14
CA ASN A 147 -7.80 23.40 -19.85
C ASN A 147 -8.48 23.67 -18.50
N LEU A 148 -7.78 24.40 -17.63
CA LEU A 148 -8.19 24.79 -16.28
C LEU A 148 -8.35 26.30 -16.15
N SER A 149 -8.57 27.04 -17.24
CA SER A 149 -8.62 28.51 -17.17
C SER A 149 -9.81 29.03 -16.36
N SER A 150 -10.91 28.28 -16.35
CA SER A 150 -12.13 28.55 -15.58
C SER A 150 -12.19 27.83 -14.22
N SER A 151 -11.13 27.10 -13.86
CA SER A 151 -11.07 26.30 -12.64
C SER A 151 -10.70 27.14 -11.41
N SER A 152 -11.03 26.64 -10.22
CA SER A 152 -10.58 27.26 -8.98
C SER A 152 -9.07 27.12 -8.80
N GLN A 153 -8.48 27.94 -7.94
CA GLN A 153 -7.05 27.83 -7.61
C GLN A 153 -6.72 26.48 -6.95
N SER A 154 -7.64 25.93 -6.14
CA SER A 154 -7.48 24.61 -5.52
C SER A 154 -7.49 23.49 -6.56
N GLU A 155 -8.39 23.54 -7.55
CA GLU A 155 -8.45 22.54 -8.62
C GLU A 155 -7.17 22.56 -9.47
N ILE A 156 -6.63 23.75 -9.77
CA ILE A 156 -5.36 23.90 -10.49
C ILE A 156 -4.20 23.33 -9.67
N ALA A 157 -4.11 23.68 -8.38
CA ALA A 157 -3.05 23.20 -7.49
C ALA A 157 -3.09 21.67 -7.38
N ASP A 158 -4.25 21.10 -7.05
CA ASP A 158 -4.40 19.65 -6.91
C ASP A 158 -4.11 18.90 -8.21
N SER A 159 -4.64 19.38 -9.34
CA SER A 159 -4.43 18.74 -10.65
C SER A 159 -2.96 18.75 -11.07
N THR A 160 -2.25 19.86 -10.83
CA THR A 160 -0.82 19.98 -11.17
C THR A 160 0.06 19.17 -10.22
N GLN A 161 -0.26 19.15 -8.92
CA GLN A 161 0.43 18.31 -7.94
C GLN A 161 0.25 16.83 -8.28
N PHE A 162 -0.98 16.39 -8.57
CA PHE A 162 -1.25 15.01 -8.92
C PHE A 162 -0.51 14.59 -10.20
N CYS A 163 -0.56 15.40 -11.26
CA CYS A 163 0.19 15.11 -12.48
C CYS A 163 1.71 15.08 -12.24
N THR A 164 2.23 15.93 -11.36
CA THR A 164 3.64 15.90 -10.97
C THR A 164 3.99 14.59 -10.27
N MET A 165 3.18 14.14 -9.30
CA MET A 165 3.37 12.85 -8.63
C MET A 165 3.33 11.69 -9.62
N LEU A 166 2.32 11.67 -10.49
CA LEU A 166 2.18 10.64 -11.51
C LEU A 166 3.37 10.61 -12.48
N TYR A 167 3.92 11.77 -12.85
CA TYR A 167 5.12 11.83 -13.68
C TYR A 167 6.36 11.33 -12.94
N SER A 168 6.58 11.76 -11.69
CA SER A 168 7.71 11.33 -10.86
C SER A 168 7.73 9.82 -10.62
N TYR A 169 6.56 9.18 -10.55
CA TYR A 169 6.43 7.73 -10.39
C TYR A 169 6.25 6.97 -11.71
N ALA A 170 6.50 7.61 -12.85
CA ALA A 170 6.38 7.01 -14.18
C ALA A 170 5.00 6.39 -14.46
N PHE A 171 3.91 6.99 -13.96
CA PHE A 171 2.55 6.74 -14.42
C PHE A 171 2.24 7.59 -15.67
N LEU A 172 2.94 8.72 -15.84
CA LEU A 172 2.93 9.52 -17.05
C LEU A 172 4.28 9.40 -17.77
N SER A 173 4.23 9.22 -19.09
CA SER A 173 5.39 9.29 -19.98
C SER A 173 5.81 10.72 -20.30
N SER A 174 4.86 11.66 -20.22
CA SER A 174 5.11 13.09 -20.34
C SER A 174 4.13 13.89 -19.49
N TYR A 175 4.58 15.03 -18.99
CA TYR A 175 3.77 16.01 -18.28
C TYR A 175 4.33 17.42 -18.50
N HIS A 176 3.45 18.36 -18.85
CA HIS A 176 3.76 19.77 -18.97
C HIS A 176 2.54 20.61 -18.58
N TYR A 177 2.75 21.61 -17.73
CA TYR A 177 1.73 22.61 -17.41
C TYR A 177 2.08 23.96 -18.03
N ASN A 178 1.22 24.42 -18.94
CA ASN A 178 1.33 25.73 -19.57
C ASN A 178 0.65 26.77 -18.67
N LYS A 179 1.45 27.53 -17.91
CA LYS A 179 0.97 28.54 -16.96
C LYS A 179 0.11 29.65 -17.62
N PRO A 180 0.51 30.27 -18.76
CA PRO A 180 -0.30 31.32 -19.39
C PRO A 180 -1.71 30.90 -19.76
N THR A 181 -1.86 29.69 -20.31
CA THR A 181 -3.16 29.15 -20.75
C THR A 181 -3.85 28.29 -19.70
N LYS A 182 -3.21 28.08 -18.54
CA LYS A 182 -3.64 27.15 -17.48
C LYS A 182 -4.02 25.77 -18.05
N THR A 183 -3.21 25.24 -18.94
CA THR A 183 -3.51 23.97 -19.63
C THR A 183 -2.50 22.89 -19.25
N ILE A 184 -3.00 21.73 -18.83
CA ILE A 184 -2.23 20.51 -18.58
C ILE A 184 -2.13 19.72 -19.89
N TYR A 185 -0.92 19.33 -20.24
CA TYR A 185 -0.60 18.35 -21.26
C TYR A 185 0.08 17.15 -20.58
N ALA A 186 -0.42 15.95 -20.79
CA ALA A 186 0.17 14.74 -20.21
C ALA A 186 -0.05 13.53 -21.11
N ALA A 187 0.77 12.50 -21.00
CA ALA A 187 0.54 11.23 -21.69
C ALA A 187 0.72 10.06 -20.73
N PRO A 188 -0.34 9.30 -20.39
CA PRO A 188 -0.25 8.19 -19.45
C PRO A 188 0.51 7.00 -20.04
N GLN A 189 1.24 6.30 -19.18
CA GLN A 189 1.91 5.05 -19.51
C GLN A 189 0.88 3.92 -19.67
N ARG A 190 0.99 3.14 -20.75
CA ARG A 190 0.04 2.06 -21.08
C ARG A 190 0.55 0.71 -20.58
N VAL A 191 0.90 0.67 -19.30
CA VAL A 191 1.33 -0.55 -18.62
C VAL A 191 0.16 -1.09 -17.81
N GLY A 192 -0.03 -2.41 -17.77
CA GLY A 192 -1.19 -3.04 -17.14
C GLY A 192 -1.48 -2.56 -15.72
N LYS A 193 -0.46 -2.38 -14.87
CA LYS A 193 -0.64 -1.86 -13.51
C LYS A 193 -1.17 -0.41 -13.47
N VAL A 194 -0.72 0.45 -14.38
CA VAL A 194 -1.19 1.85 -14.48
C VAL A 194 -2.63 1.88 -14.99
N ILE A 195 -2.94 1.05 -16.00
CA ILE A 195 -4.32 0.90 -16.51
C ILE A 195 -5.23 0.45 -15.37
N ASN A 196 -4.90 -0.67 -14.70
CA ASN A 196 -5.70 -1.23 -13.62
C ASN A 196 -5.91 -0.25 -12.46
N PHE A 197 -4.89 0.56 -12.14
CA PHE A 197 -5.03 1.62 -11.14
C PHE A 197 -6.13 2.61 -11.52
N PHE A 198 -6.07 3.19 -12.72
CA PHE A 198 -7.03 4.20 -13.16
C PHE A 198 -8.41 3.63 -13.56
N THR A 199 -8.53 2.32 -13.81
CA THR A 199 -9.81 1.68 -14.15
C THR A 199 -10.57 1.12 -12.95
N GLY A 200 -10.08 1.30 -11.72
CA GLY A 200 -10.80 0.90 -10.51
C GLY A 200 -9.91 0.72 -9.29
N GLY A 201 -8.68 0.22 -9.49
CA GLY A 201 -7.81 -0.20 -8.39
C GLY A 201 -7.37 0.94 -7.46
N TRP A 202 -7.37 2.19 -7.89
CA TRP A 202 -7.12 3.33 -7.00
C TRP A 202 -8.22 3.48 -5.95
N PHE A 203 -9.48 3.22 -6.32
CA PHE A 203 -10.63 3.45 -5.45
C PHE A 203 -10.75 2.34 -4.42
N GLU A 204 -10.61 1.08 -4.85
CA GLU A 204 -10.52 -0.09 -3.95
C GLU A 204 -9.44 0.12 -2.89
N ARG A 205 -8.27 0.60 -3.32
CA ARG A 205 -7.13 0.88 -2.45
C ARG A 205 -7.39 2.04 -1.49
N TYR A 206 -7.96 3.14 -1.98
CA TYR A 206 -8.34 4.27 -1.13
C TYR A 206 -9.32 3.84 -0.02
N ILE A 207 -10.38 3.11 -0.39
CA ILE A 207 -11.36 2.60 0.56
C ILE A 207 -10.69 1.66 1.57
N TYR A 208 -9.87 0.72 1.11
CA TYR A 208 -9.11 -0.16 2.01
C TYR A 208 -8.27 0.63 3.02
N LEU A 209 -7.47 1.59 2.57
CA LEU A 209 -6.58 2.37 3.45
C LEU A 209 -7.36 3.18 4.49
N LYS A 210 -8.50 3.78 4.09
CA LYS A 210 -9.37 4.53 5.00
C LYS A 210 -9.99 3.63 6.06
N ILE A 211 -10.50 2.46 5.68
CA ILE A 211 -11.10 1.52 6.63
C ILE A 211 -10.02 0.88 7.51
N PHE A 212 -8.88 0.48 6.95
CA PHE A 212 -7.76 -0.04 7.71
C PHE A 212 -7.31 0.94 8.80
N SER A 213 -7.05 2.20 8.42
CA SER A 213 -6.64 3.25 9.37
C SER A 213 -7.70 3.44 10.47
N PHE A 214 -8.97 3.45 10.08
CA PHE A 214 -10.08 3.58 11.02
C PHE A 214 -10.17 2.41 12.02
N LEU A 215 -10.07 1.16 11.56
CA LEU A 215 -10.13 -0.01 12.43
C LEU A 215 -8.95 -0.04 13.43
N VAL A 216 -7.75 0.33 12.96
CA VAL A 216 -6.56 0.46 13.80
C VAL A 216 -6.75 1.55 14.86
N GLN A 217 -7.21 2.74 14.47
CA GLN A 217 -7.44 3.88 15.38
C GLN A 217 -8.45 3.55 16.49
N ASN A 218 -9.46 2.74 16.17
CA ASN A 218 -10.48 2.31 17.13
C ASN A 218 -10.11 1.02 17.87
N ARG A 219 -8.89 0.50 17.69
CA ARG A 219 -8.37 -0.72 18.33
C ARG A 219 -9.30 -1.92 18.14
N LEU A 220 -9.94 -2.01 16.98
CA LEU A 220 -10.76 -3.15 16.63
C LEU A 220 -9.86 -4.28 16.16
N GLU A 221 -10.16 -5.51 16.58
CA GLU A 221 -9.47 -6.68 16.05
C GLU A 221 -10.00 -6.97 14.66
N PHE A 222 -9.10 -7.09 13.69
CA PHE A 222 -9.50 -7.45 12.34
C PHE A 222 -8.45 -8.24 11.57
N THR A 223 -8.96 -9.00 10.61
CA THR A 223 -8.19 -9.63 9.53
C THR A 223 -8.83 -9.29 8.20
N CYS A 224 -8.09 -9.39 7.09
CA CYS A 224 -8.62 -9.01 5.78
C CYS A 224 -8.02 -9.79 4.62
N LEU A 225 -8.80 -9.92 3.54
CA LEU A 225 -8.34 -10.35 2.23
C LEU A 225 -8.64 -9.23 1.20
N LEU A 226 -7.65 -8.97 0.35
CA LEU A 226 -7.76 -8.04 -0.77
C LEU A 226 -7.96 -8.81 -2.06
N ASN A 227 -8.93 -8.38 -2.88
CA ASN A 227 -9.27 -8.97 -4.16
C ASN A 227 -9.37 -10.53 -4.14
N PRO A 228 -10.01 -11.18 -3.14
CA PRO A 228 -10.10 -12.63 -3.16
C PRO A 228 -11.01 -13.09 -4.31
N GLN A 229 -10.46 -13.99 -5.13
CA GLN A 229 -11.20 -14.74 -6.13
C GLN A 229 -11.79 -15.97 -5.46
N ILE A 230 -13.11 -16.07 -5.46
CA ILE A 230 -13.85 -17.11 -4.75
C ILE A 230 -14.75 -17.91 -5.70
N THR A 231 -15.07 -19.13 -5.31
CA THR A 231 -16.10 -19.96 -5.93
C THR A 231 -17.16 -20.27 -4.91
N PHE A 232 -18.41 -19.91 -5.25
CA PHE A 232 -19.58 -20.20 -4.42
C PHE A 232 -19.92 -21.70 -4.43
N PRO A 233 -20.74 -22.18 -3.47
CA PRO A 233 -21.14 -23.59 -3.41
C PRO A 233 -21.86 -24.12 -4.66
N ASN A 234 -22.47 -23.22 -5.46
CA ASN A 234 -23.12 -23.55 -6.72
C ASN A 234 -22.14 -23.66 -7.91
N GLY A 235 -20.85 -23.41 -7.69
CA GLY A 235 -19.80 -23.43 -8.71
C GLY A 235 -19.56 -22.09 -9.41
N ASP A 236 -20.33 -21.04 -9.12
CA ASP A 236 -20.15 -19.72 -9.73
C ASP A 236 -18.92 -19.02 -9.15
N ASP A 237 -18.15 -18.39 -10.03
CA ASP A 237 -17.00 -17.59 -9.66
C ASP A 237 -17.40 -16.14 -9.35
N PHE A 238 -16.74 -15.59 -8.33
CA PHE A 238 -16.93 -14.20 -7.91
C PHE A 238 -15.60 -13.61 -7.41
N GLU A 239 -15.45 -12.31 -7.57
CA GLU A 239 -14.31 -11.56 -7.02
C GLU A 239 -14.88 -10.52 -6.06
N LEU A 240 -14.34 -10.46 -4.85
CA LEU A 240 -14.67 -9.42 -3.87
C LEU A 240 -13.54 -8.39 -3.90
N ASP A 241 -13.85 -7.11 -3.73
CA ASP A 241 -12.78 -6.10 -3.66
C ASP A 241 -12.05 -6.15 -2.31
N VAL A 242 -12.77 -6.03 -1.19
CA VAL A 242 -12.19 -6.08 0.16
C VAL A 242 -13.10 -6.82 1.13
N LEU A 243 -12.60 -7.86 1.78
CA LEU A 243 -13.33 -8.59 2.83
C LEU A 243 -12.54 -8.55 4.15
N PHE A 244 -13.15 -7.96 5.17
CA PHE A 244 -12.66 -7.99 6.54
C PHE A 244 -13.43 -8.99 7.39
N LEU A 245 -12.78 -9.55 8.41
CA LEU A 245 -13.42 -9.99 9.64
C LEU A 245 -13.08 -8.99 10.72
N VAL A 246 -14.05 -8.24 11.22
CA VAL A 246 -13.87 -7.28 12.33
C VAL A 246 -14.59 -7.85 13.55
N ASN A 247 -13.86 -8.11 14.63
CA ASN A 247 -14.35 -8.83 15.82
C ASN A 247 -15.11 -10.11 15.42
N ASN A 248 -14.51 -10.92 14.53
CA ASN A 248 -15.08 -12.15 13.96
C ASN A 248 -16.40 -12.00 13.17
N GLN A 249 -16.79 -10.78 12.81
CA GLN A 249 -17.97 -10.51 11.98
C GLN A 249 -17.54 -10.02 10.58
N PRO A 250 -18.12 -10.54 9.49
CA PRO A 250 -17.72 -10.16 8.14
C PRO A 250 -18.10 -8.72 7.83
N LEU A 251 -17.19 -7.98 7.21
CA LEU A 251 -17.44 -6.67 6.62
C LEU A 251 -16.91 -6.70 5.19
N TRP A 252 -17.81 -6.65 4.23
CA TRP A 252 -17.48 -6.65 2.81
C TRP A 252 -17.66 -5.25 2.23
N LEU A 253 -16.64 -4.78 1.52
CA LEU A 253 -16.65 -3.56 0.74
C LEU A 253 -16.46 -3.91 -0.74
N GLU A 254 -17.36 -3.42 -1.57
CA GLU A 254 -17.28 -3.50 -3.03
C GLU A 254 -17.21 -2.08 -3.59
N CYS A 255 -16.32 -1.81 -4.53
CA CYS A 255 -16.04 -0.49 -5.06
C CYS A 255 -16.41 -0.41 -6.54
N LYS A 256 -17.01 0.71 -6.96
CA LYS A 256 -17.34 0.98 -8.36
C LYS A 256 -17.00 2.41 -8.76
N THR A 257 -16.26 2.55 -9.86
CA THR A 257 -15.81 3.84 -10.41
C THR A 257 -16.48 4.18 -11.76
N GLY A 258 -17.57 3.50 -12.11
CA GLY A 258 -18.24 3.60 -13.41
C GLY A 258 -19.71 3.18 -13.34
N GLU A 259 -20.25 2.70 -14.46
CA GLU A 259 -21.65 2.27 -14.55
C GLU A 259 -21.97 1.22 -13.48
N TYR A 260 -22.99 1.49 -12.66
CA TYR A 260 -23.34 0.67 -11.50
C TYR A 260 -24.75 0.08 -11.61
N GLN A 261 -25.61 0.67 -12.45
CA GLN A 261 -27.05 0.41 -12.51
C GLN A 261 -27.36 -1.06 -12.80
N THR A 262 -26.57 -1.69 -13.65
CA THR A 262 -26.72 -3.10 -14.05
C THR A 262 -26.10 -4.08 -13.04
N HIS A 263 -25.34 -3.59 -12.06
CA HIS A 263 -24.53 -4.42 -11.16
C HIS A 263 -25.00 -4.45 -9.70
N VAL A 264 -25.81 -3.49 -9.23
CA VAL A 264 -26.25 -3.47 -7.82
C VAL A 264 -26.97 -4.78 -7.42
N ALA A 265 -27.80 -5.32 -8.30
CA ALA A 265 -28.49 -6.59 -8.08
C ALA A 265 -27.52 -7.79 -7.95
N LYS A 266 -26.42 -7.81 -8.73
CA LYS A 266 -25.37 -8.82 -8.64
C LYS A 266 -24.77 -8.85 -7.23
N TYR A 267 -24.43 -7.68 -6.69
CA TYR A 267 -23.83 -7.57 -5.35
C TYR A 267 -24.81 -7.91 -4.22
N SER A 268 -26.07 -7.49 -4.36
CA SER A 268 -27.12 -7.87 -3.41
C SER A 268 -27.35 -9.40 -3.36
N ASN A 269 -27.27 -10.08 -4.50
CA ASN A 269 -27.36 -11.54 -4.55
C ASN A 269 -26.12 -12.22 -3.96
N ALA A 270 -24.91 -11.76 -4.31
CA ALA A 270 -23.67 -12.28 -3.74
C ALA A 270 -23.64 -12.15 -2.22
N ARG A 271 -24.11 -11.03 -1.65
CA ARG A 271 -24.25 -10.84 -0.19
C ARG A 271 -25.04 -11.97 0.46
N LYS A 272 -26.18 -12.34 -0.15
CA LYS A 272 -27.06 -13.40 0.38
C LYS A 272 -26.34 -14.74 0.41
N VAL A 273 -25.61 -15.08 -0.65
CA VAL A 273 -24.82 -16.32 -0.74
C VAL A 273 -23.69 -16.32 0.29
N LEU A 274 -23.01 -15.18 0.49
CA LEU A 274 -21.96 -15.00 1.50
C LEU A 274 -22.50 -15.05 2.94
N GLY A 275 -23.80 -14.80 3.14
CA GLY A 275 -24.41 -14.72 4.48
C GLY A 275 -23.96 -13.50 5.28
N ILE A 276 -23.56 -12.41 4.62
CA ILE A 276 -23.07 -11.17 5.28
C ILE A 276 -24.26 -10.26 5.59
N PRO A 277 -24.48 -9.78 6.83
CA PRO A 277 -25.58 -8.86 7.14
C PRO A 277 -25.62 -7.63 6.22
N LYS A 278 -26.81 -7.15 5.84
CA LYS A 278 -26.97 -6.00 4.91
C LYS A 278 -26.13 -4.79 5.31
N GLN A 279 -26.12 -4.46 6.60
CA GLN A 279 -25.40 -3.32 7.16
C GLN A 279 -23.88 -3.47 7.03
N ARG A 280 -23.37 -4.71 6.90
CA ARG A 280 -21.95 -5.04 6.80
C ARG A 280 -21.52 -5.44 5.38
N ALA A 281 -22.37 -5.24 4.39
CA ALA A 281 -22.02 -5.34 2.97
C ALA A 281 -22.27 -3.99 2.31
N VAL A 282 -21.19 -3.28 2.00
CA VAL A 282 -21.20 -1.88 1.55
C VAL A 282 -20.69 -1.80 0.13
N LEU A 283 -21.57 -1.46 -0.80
CA LEU A 283 -21.22 -1.09 -2.18
C LEU A 283 -20.93 0.40 -2.23
N VAL A 284 -19.66 0.76 -2.38
CA VAL A 284 -19.22 2.14 -2.55
C VAL A 284 -19.17 2.49 -4.04
N VAL A 285 -20.01 3.43 -4.45
CA VAL A 285 -20.09 3.90 -5.84
C VAL A 285 -19.56 5.33 -5.89
N LEU A 286 -18.54 5.53 -6.70
CA LEU A 286 -17.93 6.83 -6.94
C LEU A 286 -18.90 7.74 -7.70
N ASP A 287 -18.94 9.03 -7.34
CA ASP A 287 -19.61 10.09 -8.10
C ASP A 287 -21.14 9.91 -8.21
N ILE A 288 -21.76 9.40 -7.13
CA ILE A 288 -23.22 9.45 -6.95
C ILE A 288 -23.60 10.35 -5.77
N SER A 289 -24.78 10.98 -5.84
CA SER A 289 -25.29 11.77 -4.71
C SER A 289 -25.68 10.88 -3.54
N GLU A 290 -25.74 11.47 -2.35
CA GLU A 290 -26.21 10.79 -1.13
C GLU A 290 -27.65 10.28 -1.32
N ASP A 291 -28.55 11.09 -1.90
CA ASP A 291 -29.93 10.70 -2.24
C ASP A 291 -29.97 9.43 -3.11
N ILE A 292 -29.09 9.31 -4.11
CA ILE A 292 -29.01 8.11 -4.95
C ILE A 292 -28.55 6.92 -4.11
N SER A 293 -27.52 7.10 -3.26
CA SER A 293 -27.02 6.02 -2.39
C SER A 293 -28.08 5.52 -1.39
N GLU A 294 -28.89 6.42 -0.83
CA GLU A 294 -29.98 6.08 0.10
C GLU A 294 -31.14 5.36 -0.61
N ASN A 295 -31.52 5.82 -1.80
CA ASN A 295 -32.54 5.17 -2.62
C ASN A 295 -32.09 3.76 -3.04
N LEU A 296 -30.83 3.60 -3.49
CA LEU A 296 -30.30 2.28 -3.84
C LEU A 296 -30.22 1.35 -2.62
N THR A 297 -29.80 1.87 -1.46
CA THR A 297 -29.83 1.12 -0.20
C THR A 297 -31.24 0.66 0.16
N SER A 298 -32.26 1.45 -0.14
CA SER A 298 -33.65 1.09 0.14
C SER A 298 -34.19 0.05 -0.84
N LEU A 299 -33.82 0.16 -2.12
CA LEU A 299 -34.30 -0.72 -3.19
C LEU A 299 -33.62 -2.09 -3.19
N TYR A 300 -32.35 -2.15 -2.79
CA TYR A 300 -31.55 -3.36 -2.84
C TYR A 300 -31.22 -3.87 -1.43
N ASP A 301 -30.99 -5.17 -1.34
CA ASP A 301 -30.61 -5.83 -0.08
C ASP A 301 -29.09 -5.81 0.09
N ILE A 302 -28.53 -4.59 0.04
CA ILE A 302 -27.12 -4.23 0.26
C ILE A 302 -27.06 -2.75 0.70
N THR A 303 -26.08 -2.37 1.51
CA THR A 303 -25.84 -0.96 1.82
C THR A 303 -25.10 -0.31 0.65
N VAL A 304 -25.56 0.84 0.18
CA VAL A 304 -24.90 1.62 -0.88
C VAL A 304 -24.43 2.95 -0.32
N ALA A 305 -23.20 3.31 -0.65
CA ALA A 305 -22.52 4.52 -0.20
C ALA A 305 -21.77 5.18 -1.36
N ASN A 306 -21.31 6.41 -1.17
CA ASN A 306 -20.41 7.11 -2.08
C ASN A 306 -19.07 7.42 -1.40
N GLU A 307 -18.16 8.09 -2.11
CA GLU A 307 -16.84 8.44 -1.62
C GLU A 307 -16.84 9.38 -0.39
N ASN A 308 -17.96 10.02 -0.08
CA ASN A 308 -18.09 10.96 1.04
C ASN A 308 -18.72 10.32 2.28
N ASN A 309 -19.62 9.33 2.11
CA ASN A 309 -20.40 8.75 3.21
C ASN A 309 -20.05 7.29 3.56
N PHE A 310 -19.16 6.62 2.81
CA PHE A 310 -18.81 5.21 3.09
C PHE A 310 -18.22 4.99 4.48
N THR A 311 -17.40 5.91 4.99
CA THR A 311 -16.83 5.80 6.35
C THR A 311 -17.92 5.77 7.40
N LYS A 312 -18.97 6.59 7.24
CA LYS A 312 -20.14 6.61 8.13
C LYS A 312 -20.92 5.30 8.07
N ALA A 313 -21.10 4.73 6.87
CA ALA A 313 -21.73 3.43 6.70
C ALA A 313 -20.94 2.32 7.42
N VAL A 314 -19.61 2.33 7.31
CA VAL A 314 -18.73 1.34 7.96
C VAL A 314 -18.72 1.49 9.48
N LEU A 315 -18.62 2.72 9.99
CA LEU A 315 -18.75 3.05 11.42
C LEU A 315 -19.99 2.40 12.02
N ALA A 316 -21.15 2.66 11.41
CA ALA A 316 -22.41 2.08 11.84
C ALA A 316 -22.39 0.54 11.76
N ALA A 317 -21.79 -0.02 10.70
CA ALA A 317 -21.68 -1.46 10.49
C ALA A 317 -20.87 -2.17 11.59
N VAL A 318 -19.87 -1.50 12.16
CA VAL A 318 -19.02 -2.03 13.25
C VAL A 318 -19.49 -1.62 14.65
N GLY A 319 -20.63 -0.95 14.77
CA GLY A 319 -21.23 -0.58 16.06
C GLY A 319 -20.64 0.68 16.69
N LEU A 320 -20.05 1.57 15.89
CA LEU A 320 -19.52 2.86 16.31
C LEU A 320 -20.42 4.00 15.81
N SER A 321 -20.67 5.01 16.66
CA SER A 321 -21.49 6.18 16.35
C SER A 321 -20.62 7.44 16.12
N GLN A 322 -21.10 8.35 15.26
CA GLN A 322 -20.41 9.62 14.98
C GLN A 322 -20.39 10.60 16.16
N ASP A 323 -21.17 10.36 17.22
CA ASP A 323 -21.23 11.22 18.42
C ASP A 323 -20.03 11.08 19.37
N GLN A 324 -18.95 10.43 18.93
CA GLN A 324 -17.65 10.46 19.61
C GLN A 324 -16.65 11.45 18.98
N GLU A 325 -17.15 12.55 18.41
CA GLU A 325 -16.38 13.80 18.31
C GLU A 325 -16.91 14.82 19.32
N SER A 326 -15.99 15.35 20.14
CA SER A 326 -16.15 16.37 21.20
C SER A 326 -16.60 15.92 22.60
N VAL A 327 -15.83 15.01 23.21
CA VAL A 327 -15.40 15.22 24.60
C VAL A 327 -13.87 15.08 24.58
N ALA A 328 -13.16 16.10 25.06
CA ALA A 328 -11.72 15.98 25.29
C ALA A 328 -11.46 14.69 26.09
N PRO A 329 -10.72 13.69 25.55
CA PRO A 329 -10.56 12.44 26.26
C PRO A 329 -9.71 12.70 27.50
N SER A 330 -10.30 12.51 28.68
CA SER A 330 -9.50 12.17 29.85
C SER A 330 -8.94 10.78 29.59
N TYR A 331 -7.66 10.72 29.24
CA TYR A 331 -6.97 9.46 28.98
C TYR A 331 -6.81 8.72 30.31
N PRO A 332 -7.37 7.51 30.48
CA PRO A 332 -6.89 6.62 31.50
C PRO A 332 -5.51 6.12 31.07
N THR A 333 -4.55 6.25 31.99
CA THR A 333 -3.20 5.69 31.89
C THR A 333 -3.28 4.20 31.61
N ILE A 334 -2.90 3.78 30.39
CA ILE A 334 -2.59 2.38 30.09
C ILE A 334 -1.17 2.36 29.55
N THR A 335 -0.30 1.74 30.34
CA THR A 335 1.09 1.44 30.08
C THR A 335 1.22 0.68 28.76
N ALA A 336 1.92 1.27 27.78
CA ALA A 336 2.20 0.67 26.49
C ALA A 336 3.06 -0.59 26.65
N THR A 337 2.64 -1.68 26.01
CA THR A 337 3.48 -2.87 25.78
C THR A 337 4.48 -2.58 24.66
N PRO A 338 5.74 -3.03 24.73
CA PRO A 338 6.76 -2.75 23.71
C PRO A 338 6.49 -3.57 22.45
N GLY A 339 6.08 -2.96 21.33
CA GLY A 339 5.92 -3.69 20.06
C GLY A 339 5.28 -2.94 18.89
N GLY A 340 4.45 -1.92 19.15
CA GLY A 340 3.72 -1.19 18.11
C GLY A 340 4.61 -0.31 17.23
N LEU A 341 5.43 0.55 17.84
CA LEU A 341 6.22 1.54 17.11
C LEU A 341 7.29 0.90 16.21
N SER A 342 8.00 -0.11 16.69
CA SER A 342 9.00 -0.83 15.89
C SER A 342 8.38 -1.48 14.66
N THR A 343 7.20 -2.07 14.80
CA THR A 343 6.45 -2.70 13.70
C THR A 343 6.04 -1.67 12.66
N LEU A 344 5.50 -0.52 13.10
CA LEU A 344 5.14 0.60 12.23
C LEU A 344 6.34 1.07 11.41
N LEU A 345 7.46 1.34 12.07
CA LEU A 345 8.67 1.84 11.42
C LEU A 345 9.29 0.82 10.47
N ASN A 346 9.24 -0.48 10.81
CA ASN A 346 9.67 -1.56 9.91
C ASN A 346 8.82 -1.63 8.64
N LYS A 347 7.49 -1.53 8.75
CA LYS A 347 6.58 -1.50 7.58
C LYS A 347 6.87 -0.32 6.66
N ALA A 348 7.30 0.82 7.21
CA ALA A 348 7.71 1.99 6.45
C ALA A 348 9.12 1.88 5.82
N SER A 349 9.82 0.75 5.98
CA SER A 349 11.25 0.56 5.63
C SER A 349 12.16 1.59 6.31
N LEU A 350 11.86 1.88 7.58
CA LEU A 350 12.52 2.88 8.41
C LEU A 350 12.83 2.30 9.79
N ARG A 351 13.34 1.06 9.83
CA ARG A 351 13.87 0.49 11.07
C ARG A 351 14.93 1.43 11.66
N PRO A 352 14.81 1.90 12.92
CA PRO A 352 15.66 2.99 13.39
C PRO A 352 17.14 2.64 13.56
N VAL A 353 17.43 1.40 13.99
CA VAL A 353 18.79 0.85 14.19
C VAL A 353 19.77 1.86 14.83
N PRO A 354 19.44 2.45 16.00
CA PRO A 354 20.21 3.56 16.59
C PRO A 354 21.67 3.23 16.86
N GLU A 355 21.99 1.97 17.14
CA GLU A 355 23.33 1.49 17.44
C GLU A 355 24.33 1.70 16.28
N TYR A 356 23.86 1.75 15.02
CA TYR A 356 24.73 1.94 13.85
C TYR A 356 24.52 3.28 13.13
N ARG A 357 23.44 4.00 13.43
CA ARG A 357 23.05 5.21 12.68
C ARG A 357 24.14 6.30 12.71
N GLN A 358 24.72 6.57 13.88
CA GLN A 358 25.82 7.54 14.03
C GLN A 358 27.07 7.14 13.22
N GLN A 359 27.44 5.86 13.22
CA GLN A 359 28.57 5.37 12.42
C GLN A 359 28.31 5.60 10.92
N VAL A 360 27.11 5.24 10.45
CA VAL A 360 26.72 5.43 9.05
C VAL A 360 26.74 6.90 8.65
N ILE A 361 26.23 7.80 9.50
CA ILE A 361 26.24 9.25 9.24
C ILE A 361 27.67 9.77 9.12
N ASN A 362 28.57 9.39 10.03
CA ASN A 362 29.97 9.85 10.01
C ASN A 362 30.72 9.34 8.78
N GLU A 363 30.53 8.07 8.42
CA GLU A 363 31.14 7.48 7.22
C GLU A 363 30.56 8.09 5.94
N LEU A 364 29.26 8.40 5.90
CA LEU A 364 28.64 9.12 4.80
C LEU A 364 29.24 10.52 4.64
N ILE A 365 29.36 11.29 5.73
CA ILE A 365 29.96 12.64 5.70
C ILE A 365 31.40 12.56 5.18
N THR A 366 32.18 11.59 5.67
CA THR A 366 33.57 11.38 5.26
C THR A 366 33.65 11.04 3.77
N LEU A 367 32.80 10.12 3.30
CA LEU A 367 32.74 9.73 1.90
C LEU A 367 32.38 10.91 1.01
N VAL A 368 31.31 11.65 1.34
CA VAL A 368 30.83 12.79 0.55
C VAL A 368 31.86 13.92 0.50
N SER A 369 32.58 14.15 1.60
CA SER A 369 33.67 15.15 1.67
C SER A 369 34.87 14.80 0.77
N SER A 370 34.99 13.53 0.35
CA SER A 370 36.06 13.04 -0.51
C SER A 370 35.65 12.85 -1.98
N LEU A 371 34.39 13.19 -2.33
CA LEU A 371 33.89 13.01 -3.69
C LEU A 371 34.47 14.05 -4.65
N ASN A 372 34.93 13.57 -5.81
CA ASN A 372 35.38 14.43 -6.92
C ASN A 372 34.32 14.59 -8.02
N GLN A 373 33.21 13.83 -7.94
CA GLN A 373 32.09 13.88 -8.87
C GLN A 373 30.79 13.50 -8.15
N PRO A 374 29.62 13.93 -8.65
CA PRO A 374 28.33 13.51 -8.10
C PRO A 374 28.16 11.99 -8.15
N VAL A 375 27.52 11.42 -7.12
CA VAL A 375 27.29 9.97 -6.99
C VAL A 375 25.85 9.68 -6.55
N SER A 376 25.36 8.49 -6.84
CA SER A 376 24.07 8.01 -6.36
C SER A 376 24.16 7.37 -4.97
N ILE A 377 23.04 7.29 -4.24
CA ILE A 377 23.02 6.57 -2.96
C ILE A 377 23.23 5.07 -3.15
N THR A 378 22.84 4.49 -4.29
CA THR A 378 23.14 3.09 -4.61
C THR A 378 24.65 2.81 -4.64
N GLU A 379 25.44 3.72 -5.21
CA GLU A 379 26.90 3.61 -5.23
C GLU A 379 27.48 3.82 -3.83
N VAL A 380 27.03 4.85 -3.12
CA VAL A 380 27.43 5.15 -1.73
C VAL A 380 27.14 3.97 -0.80
N LYS A 381 25.97 3.34 -0.92
CA LYS A 381 25.60 2.16 -0.15
C LYS A 381 26.59 1.02 -0.33
N SER A 382 27.07 0.81 -1.56
CA SER A 382 28.02 -0.26 -1.87
C SER A 382 29.36 -0.02 -1.16
N VAL A 383 29.83 1.23 -1.12
CA VAL A 383 31.05 1.62 -0.40
C VAL A 383 30.86 1.57 1.12
N LEU A 384 29.73 2.07 1.62
CA LEU A 384 29.45 2.07 3.06
C LEU A 384 29.30 0.66 3.62
N ALA A 385 28.75 -0.29 2.85
CA ALA A 385 28.58 -1.68 3.27
C ALA A 385 29.90 -2.38 3.64
N GLU A 386 31.05 -1.88 3.17
CA GLU A 386 32.38 -2.39 3.52
C GLU A 386 32.99 -1.69 4.75
N LYS A 387 32.46 -0.52 5.12
CA LYS A 387 33.02 0.36 6.18
C LYS A 387 32.24 0.35 7.48
N VAL A 388 30.96 -0.04 7.45
CA VAL A 388 30.08 -0.03 8.62
C VAL A 388 29.80 -1.44 9.12
N GLN A 389 29.48 -1.57 10.41
CA GLN A 389 29.15 -2.87 11.01
C GLN A 389 27.69 -3.29 10.76
N ALA A 390 26.84 -2.37 10.30
CA ALA A 390 25.45 -2.64 9.97
C ALA A 390 25.30 -3.65 8.82
N SER A 391 24.32 -4.55 8.92
CA SER A 391 23.96 -5.43 7.79
C SER A 391 23.45 -4.63 6.59
N LYS A 392 23.47 -5.23 5.38
CA LYS A 392 22.96 -4.58 4.16
C LYS A 392 21.52 -4.08 4.26
N SER A 393 20.68 -4.77 5.04
CA SER A 393 19.29 -4.38 5.29
C SER A 393 19.22 -3.21 6.28
N GLN A 394 19.96 -3.25 7.38
CA GLN A 394 20.02 -2.15 8.34
C GLN A 394 20.60 -0.87 7.71
N LEU A 395 21.65 -1.00 6.91
CA LEU A 395 22.22 0.11 6.14
C LEU A 395 21.19 0.70 5.17
N GLN A 396 20.37 -0.14 4.52
CA GLN A 396 19.29 0.34 3.66
C GLN A 396 18.26 1.17 4.45
N ASP A 397 17.83 0.71 5.62
CA ASP A 397 16.84 1.41 6.45
C ASP A 397 17.39 2.76 6.95
N ILE A 398 18.67 2.82 7.35
CA ILE A 398 19.33 4.08 7.75
C ILE A 398 19.43 5.04 6.55
N LEU A 399 19.83 4.55 5.37
CA LEU A 399 19.90 5.38 4.17
C LEU A 399 18.52 5.87 3.73
N ASN A 400 17.46 5.08 3.92
CA ASN A 400 16.08 5.52 3.69
C ASN A 400 15.74 6.73 4.59
N ALA A 401 16.12 6.70 5.87
CA ALA A 401 15.91 7.81 6.80
C ALA A 401 16.67 9.08 6.36
N ILE A 402 17.91 8.93 5.89
CA ILE A 402 18.74 10.04 5.38
C ILE A 402 18.12 10.66 4.12
N VAL A 403 17.72 9.84 3.15
CA VAL A 403 17.11 10.30 1.90
C VAL A 403 15.76 10.97 2.17
N ARG A 404 14.89 10.34 2.96
CA ARG A 404 13.56 10.88 3.32
C ARG A 404 13.64 12.09 4.24
N GLY A 405 14.72 12.22 5.00
CA GLY A 405 15.05 13.41 5.79
C GLY A 405 15.47 14.62 4.95
N GLY A 406 15.68 14.45 3.64
CA GLY A 406 16.11 15.53 2.74
C GLY A 406 17.57 15.93 2.95
N CYS A 407 18.42 14.99 3.36
CA CYS A 407 19.81 15.26 3.71
C CYS A 407 20.74 15.45 2.51
N LEU A 408 20.31 15.09 1.31
CA LEU A 408 21.14 15.01 0.10
C LEU A 408 20.80 16.15 -0.86
N LEU A 409 21.80 16.80 -1.40
CA LEU A 409 21.66 17.94 -2.32
C LEU A 409 22.42 17.69 -3.63
N ASP A 410 21.79 18.07 -4.74
CA ASP A 410 22.44 18.12 -6.05
C ASP A 410 23.39 19.33 -6.17
N ASP A 411 24.04 19.48 -7.32
CA ASP A 411 24.95 20.60 -7.59
C ASP A 411 24.27 21.97 -7.48
N ASN A 412 22.96 22.01 -7.75
CA ASN A 412 22.11 23.21 -7.69
C ASN A 412 21.58 23.50 -6.27
N GLY A 413 21.87 22.64 -5.29
CA GLY A 413 21.36 22.75 -3.93
C GLY A 413 19.92 22.29 -3.75
N LEU A 414 19.36 21.53 -4.70
CA LEU A 414 18.04 20.94 -4.60
C LEU A 414 18.10 19.58 -3.90
N THR A 415 17.06 19.26 -3.12
CA THR A 415 16.99 18.00 -2.38
C THR A 415 16.83 16.81 -3.31
N VAL A 416 17.63 15.77 -3.08
CA VAL A 416 17.60 14.51 -3.82
C VAL A 416 16.89 13.45 -2.98
N SER A 417 15.73 12.99 -3.49
CA SER A 417 14.87 12.01 -2.80
C SER A 417 14.89 10.61 -3.44
N SER A 418 15.74 10.37 -4.43
CA SER A 418 15.88 9.10 -5.14
C SER A 418 17.24 8.45 -4.87
N PHE A 419 17.27 7.11 -4.82
CA PHE A 419 18.49 6.34 -4.64
C PHE A 419 19.40 6.32 -5.89
N THR A 420 18.82 6.55 -7.07
CA THR A 420 19.54 6.49 -8.36
C THR A 420 19.95 7.86 -8.88
N SER A 421 19.36 8.93 -8.34
CA SER A 421 19.73 10.29 -8.75
C SER A 421 21.06 10.68 -8.12
N PRO A 422 21.96 11.33 -8.86
CA PRO A 422 23.23 11.77 -8.33
C PRO A 422 23.04 12.96 -7.37
N PHE A 423 23.83 12.97 -6.30
CA PHE A 423 23.97 14.08 -5.37
C PHE A 423 25.45 14.39 -5.18
N SER A 424 25.78 15.62 -4.79
CA SER A 424 27.17 16.05 -4.60
C SER A 424 27.44 16.68 -3.24
N LYS A 425 26.39 17.04 -2.50
CA LYS A 425 26.49 17.73 -1.21
C LYS A 425 25.53 17.13 -0.19
N LEU A 426 25.85 17.32 1.08
CA LEU A 426 24.92 17.11 2.19
C LEU A 426 24.32 18.44 2.63
N VAL A 427 23.14 18.40 3.24
CA VAL A 427 22.51 19.58 3.87
C VAL A 427 23.35 20.15 5.01
N SER A 428 24.20 19.33 5.63
CA SER A 428 25.18 19.74 6.64
C SER A 428 26.33 18.71 6.73
N HIS A 429 27.51 19.17 7.12
CA HIS A 429 28.63 18.31 7.51
C HIS A 429 28.67 18.05 9.03
N ASP A 430 27.73 18.62 9.79
CA ASP A 430 27.53 18.31 11.20
C ASP A 430 26.68 17.03 11.35
N PRO A 431 27.22 15.95 11.94
CA PRO A 431 26.48 14.71 12.17
C PRO A 431 25.18 14.91 12.95
N ALA A 432 25.13 15.86 13.89
CA ALA A 432 23.93 16.13 14.70
C ALA A 432 22.76 16.64 13.86
N VAL A 433 23.04 17.43 12.81
CA VAL A 433 22.02 17.94 11.89
C VAL A 433 21.45 16.81 11.03
N ILE A 434 22.30 15.93 10.52
CA ILE A 434 21.85 14.77 9.73
C ILE A 434 21.05 13.80 10.59
N GLU A 435 21.49 13.57 11.83
CA GLU A 435 20.75 12.76 12.81
C GLU A 435 19.36 13.34 13.09
N SER A 436 19.28 14.66 13.32
CA SER A 436 18.01 15.36 13.51
C SER A 436 17.06 15.16 12.32
N LYS A 437 17.57 15.26 11.07
CA LYS A 437 16.80 15.00 9.86
C LYS A 437 16.33 13.55 9.73
N CYS A 438 17.15 12.58 10.16
CA CYS A 438 16.73 11.18 10.24
C CYS A 438 15.59 11.03 11.26
N ILE A 439 15.69 11.67 12.43
CA ILE A 439 14.63 11.67 13.44
C ILE A 439 13.34 12.28 12.89
N GLU A 440 13.41 13.42 12.20
CA GLU A 440 12.23 13.99 11.53
C GLU A 440 11.60 13.00 10.52
N SER A 441 12.39 12.17 9.84
CA SER A 441 11.87 11.16 8.91
C SER A 441 11.07 10.06 9.63
N TYR A 442 11.52 9.62 10.82
CA TYR A 442 10.78 8.69 11.67
C TYR A 442 9.51 9.34 12.22
N VAL A 443 9.58 10.60 12.67
CA VAL A 443 8.41 11.38 13.10
C VAL A 443 7.37 11.46 11.97
N ARG A 444 7.79 11.77 10.73
CA ARG A 444 6.87 11.81 9.58
C ARG A 444 6.21 10.45 9.33
N ALA A 445 6.96 9.36 9.42
CA ALA A 445 6.43 8.00 9.26
C ALA A 445 5.39 7.65 10.34
N VAL A 446 5.66 8.04 11.59
CA VAL A 446 4.72 7.88 12.70
C VAL A 446 3.47 8.74 12.47
N LEU A 447 3.62 10.03 12.16
CA LEU A 447 2.50 10.95 11.93
C LEU A 447 1.59 10.55 10.75
N LEU A 448 2.15 9.88 9.73
CA LEU A 448 1.38 9.34 8.60
C LEU A 448 0.43 8.22 9.03
N THR A 449 0.77 7.48 10.08
CA THR A 449 -0.01 6.33 10.57
C THR A 449 -0.86 6.70 11.78
N GLU A 450 -0.25 7.44 12.72
CA GLU A 450 -0.82 7.87 13.99
C GLU A 450 -0.60 9.38 14.15
N PRO A 451 -1.47 10.23 13.57
CA PRO A 451 -1.27 11.69 13.57
C PRO A 451 -1.10 12.26 14.96
N THR A 452 -1.82 11.77 15.97
CA THR A 452 -1.80 12.25 17.36
C THR A 452 -0.75 11.57 18.25
N TYR A 453 0.12 10.70 17.71
CA TYR A 453 1.06 9.88 18.49
C TYR A 453 1.85 10.67 19.54
N PHE A 454 2.40 11.83 19.14
CA PHE A 454 3.24 12.67 19.99
C PHE A 454 2.47 13.57 20.98
N GLU A 455 1.13 13.52 20.98
CA GLU A 455 0.33 14.26 21.96
C GLU A 455 0.32 13.57 23.34
N ASN A 456 0.69 12.28 23.39
CA ASN A 456 0.85 11.51 24.61
C ASN A 456 2.33 11.49 25.05
N PRO A 457 2.69 12.01 26.24
CA PRO A 457 4.07 11.98 26.75
C PRO A 457 4.68 10.57 26.81
N SER A 458 3.89 9.54 27.13
CA SER A 458 4.39 8.16 27.20
C SER A 458 4.84 7.63 25.83
N ASN A 459 4.21 8.10 24.75
CA ASN A 459 4.58 7.76 23.38
C ASN A 459 5.86 8.50 22.96
N ILE A 460 6.09 9.71 23.47
CA ILE A 460 7.34 10.43 23.25
C ILE A 460 8.50 9.64 23.88
N ASP A 461 8.32 9.15 25.11
CA ASP A 461 9.31 8.32 25.79
C ASP A 461 9.57 7.00 25.04
N GLU A 462 8.50 6.35 24.57
CA GLU A 462 8.61 5.14 23.74
C GLU A 462 9.38 5.43 22.44
N PHE A 463 9.05 6.52 21.75
CA PHE A 463 9.72 6.93 20.53
C PHE A 463 11.19 7.19 20.75
N GLN A 464 11.54 7.96 21.77
CA GLN A 464 12.94 8.25 22.09
C GLN A 464 13.73 6.97 22.39
N ARG A 465 13.11 6.02 23.09
CA ARG A 465 13.70 4.71 23.39
C ARG A 465 13.89 3.83 22.15
N VAL A 466 12.88 3.73 21.28
CA VAL A 466 12.91 2.85 20.08
C VAL A 466 13.78 3.46 18.98
N VAL A 467 13.65 4.76 18.74
CA VAL A 467 14.40 5.47 17.71
C VAL A 467 15.84 5.74 18.15
N GLY A 468 16.09 5.82 19.46
CA GLY A 468 17.40 6.10 20.05
C GLY A 468 17.87 7.52 19.76
N GLY A 469 16.98 8.50 19.86
CA GLY A 469 17.24 9.92 19.64
C GLY A 469 16.14 10.80 20.22
N THR A 470 16.45 12.07 20.49
CA THR A 470 15.49 13.01 21.10
C THR A 470 14.39 13.38 20.10
N ALA A 471 13.12 13.13 20.46
CA ALA A 471 11.98 13.62 19.70
C ALA A 471 12.05 15.16 19.52
N PRO A 472 11.69 15.71 18.35
CA PRO A 472 11.62 17.16 18.15
C PRO A 472 10.59 17.81 19.08
N ASP A 473 10.68 19.12 19.27
CA ASP A 473 9.66 19.85 20.02
C ASP A 473 8.28 19.81 19.33
N MET A 474 7.22 20.08 20.10
CA MET A 474 5.85 20.03 19.58
C MET A 474 5.58 21.06 18.48
N THR A 475 6.33 22.16 18.42
CA THR A 475 6.25 23.13 17.33
C THR A 475 6.74 22.52 16.01
N THR A 476 7.86 21.82 16.04
CA THR A 476 8.44 21.12 14.91
C THR A 476 7.55 19.96 14.49
N ILE A 477 7.07 19.14 15.43
CA ILE A 477 6.14 18.04 15.15
C ILE A 477 4.86 18.56 14.48
N SER A 478 4.32 19.69 14.94
CA SER A 478 3.13 20.31 14.35
C SER A 478 3.40 20.79 12.93
N LYS A 479 4.55 21.45 12.68
CA LYS A 479 4.96 21.85 11.31
C LYS A 479 5.12 20.65 10.39
N LEU A 480 5.72 19.56 10.87
CA LEU A 480 5.86 18.32 10.11
C LEU A 480 4.50 17.70 9.79
N ARG A 481 3.56 17.71 10.75
CA ARG A 481 2.17 17.28 10.54
C ARG A 481 1.48 18.15 9.49
N GLU A 482 1.60 19.46 9.59
CA GLU A 482 1.02 20.40 8.61
C GLU A 482 1.60 20.18 7.21
N GLN A 483 2.91 19.99 7.06
CA GLN A 483 3.52 19.68 5.76
C GLN A 483 2.98 18.39 5.12
N LEU A 484 2.63 17.39 5.93
CA LEU A 484 2.07 16.12 5.46
C LEU A 484 0.60 16.25 5.01
N PHE A 485 -0.20 17.05 5.71
CA PHE A 485 -1.65 17.12 5.51
C PHE A 485 -2.16 18.43 4.88
N ARG A 486 -1.30 19.46 4.75
CA ARG A 486 -1.53 20.78 4.12
C ARG A 486 -0.24 21.30 3.44
N PRO A 487 0.13 20.79 2.27
CA PRO A 487 1.40 21.15 1.61
C PRO A 487 1.52 22.60 1.09
N ASP A 488 0.43 23.40 1.14
CA ASP A 488 0.39 24.77 0.61
C ASP A 488 0.73 25.88 1.63
N ALA A 489 1.13 25.55 2.86
CA ALA A 489 1.63 26.55 3.80
C ALA A 489 3.09 26.90 3.42
N ALA A 490 3.28 28.02 2.74
CA ALA A 490 4.60 28.60 2.50
C ALA A 490 5.39 28.70 3.82
N PRO A 491 6.72 28.50 3.82
CA PRO A 491 7.52 28.73 4.99
C PRO A 491 7.45 30.23 5.35
N ASP A 492 6.99 30.52 6.56
CA ASP A 492 7.07 31.85 7.14
C ASP A 492 8.57 32.16 7.33
N HIS A 493 9.11 32.98 6.42
CA HIS A 493 10.44 33.55 6.56
C HIS A 493 10.33 34.70 7.55
N SER A 494 10.42 34.37 8.84
CA SER A 494 10.76 35.32 9.91
C SER A 494 12.21 35.13 10.34
#